data_AF-A0A963SZQ7-F1
#
_entry.id   AF-A0A963SZQ7-F1
#
_cell.length_a   1.000
_cell.length_b   1.000
_cell.length_c   1.000
_cell.angle_alpha   90.00
_cell.angle_beta   90.00
_cell.angle_gamma   90.00
#
_symmetry.space_group_name_H-M   'P 1'
#
loop_
_entity.id
_entity.type
_entity.pdbx_description
1 polymer ?
#
loop_
_entity_poly.entity_id
_entity_poly.type
_entity_poly.pdbx_seq_one_letter_code
_entity_poly.pdbx_strand_id
1 'polypeptide(L)'
;MTTPGDHLPERDALAAEYVLGTLPLADRQAAEALIAADPGFAQIVAQWQARLAPLDDDYQEITPPKAVLGKLEARLFPAPTRIRRNWLAALFGGLAMAAAIFLAVIYLPVLIAPGDIVATLTGENQPLTVTATYAGDSGRLTVTRSAGPAAATGKDYELWIIPEGQTAISLGLLRDQALVAEISALPPGTTLAVTLEPAGGAPGGVATGPILVAAVIGK
;
A
#
# COMPACT_ATOMS: atom_id res chain seq x y z
N MET A 1 18.96 57.57 -74.73
CA MET A 1 17.82 57.66 -73.79
C MET A 1 17.42 56.25 -73.44
N THR A 2 17.91 55.73 -72.32
CA THR A 2 17.50 54.45 -71.74
C THR A 2 16.25 54.70 -70.90
N THR A 3 15.16 54.01 -71.21
CA THR A 3 13.93 54.01 -70.42
C THR A 3 14.27 53.58 -68.98
N PRO A 4 13.85 54.30 -67.93
CA PRO A 4 14.04 53.84 -66.55
C PRO A 4 13.27 52.53 -66.39
N GLY A 5 14.00 51.46 -66.04
CA GLY A 5 13.50 50.10 -65.96
C GLY A 5 12.40 49.97 -64.92
N ASP A 6 11.34 49.28 -65.34
CA ASP A 6 10.16 48.88 -64.59
C ASP A 6 10.57 47.88 -63.49
N HIS A 7 11.05 48.38 -62.35
CA HIS A 7 11.33 47.54 -61.19
C HIS A 7 10.00 47.14 -60.55
N LEU A 8 9.76 45.83 -60.45
CA LEU A 8 8.62 45.32 -59.68
C LEU A 8 8.62 45.95 -58.28
N PRO A 9 7.45 46.31 -57.74
CA PRO A 9 7.33 46.70 -56.35
C PRO A 9 8.03 45.67 -55.46
N GLU A 10 8.74 46.11 -54.42
CA GLU A 10 9.59 45.24 -53.58
C GLU A 10 8.85 44.01 -53.05
N ARG A 11 7.56 44.17 -52.72
CA ARG A 11 6.70 43.08 -52.27
C ARG A 11 6.36 42.07 -53.38
N ASP A 12 6.18 42.54 -54.61
CA ASP A 12 5.94 41.67 -55.77
C ASP A 12 7.21 40.91 -56.15
N ALA A 13 8.38 41.57 -56.09
CA ALA A 13 9.67 40.93 -56.33
C ALA A 13 9.94 39.82 -55.29
N LEU A 14 9.75 40.11 -54.00
CA LEU A 14 9.91 39.13 -52.93
C LEU A 14 8.97 37.93 -53.09
N ALA A 15 7.71 38.17 -53.46
CA ALA A 15 6.75 37.09 -53.71
C ALA A 15 7.16 36.23 -54.93
N ALA A 16 7.62 36.85 -56.01
CA ALA A 16 8.09 36.14 -57.19
C ALA A 16 9.32 35.27 -56.88
N GLU A 17 10.32 35.80 -56.17
CA GLU A 17 11.52 35.08 -55.76
C GLU A 17 11.20 33.93 -54.78
N TYR A 18 10.23 34.14 -53.89
CA TYR A 18 9.73 33.09 -53.00
C TYR A 18 9.12 31.92 -53.79
N VAL A 19 8.24 32.22 -54.76
CA VAL A 19 7.57 31.20 -55.59
C VAL A 19 8.56 30.47 -56.49
N LEU A 20 9.51 31.19 -57.10
CA LEU A 20 10.58 30.60 -57.92
C LEU A 20 11.61 29.82 -57.08
N GLY A 21 11.59 29.96 -55.75
CA GLY A 21 12.50 29.28 -54.86
C GLY A 21 13.94 29.79 -54.92
N THR A 22 14.15 31.03 -55.36
CA THR A 22 15.49 31.64 -55.49
C THR A 22 15.97 32.31 -54.20
N LEU A 23 15.09 32.47 -53.21
CA LEU A 23 15.44 33.06 -51.91
C LEU A 23 16.39 32.17 -51.08
N PRO A 24 17.40 32.75 -50.41
CA PRO A 24 18.14 32.08 -49.34
C PRO A 24 17.21 31.58 -48.22
N LEU A 25 17.64 30.55 -47.49
CA LEU A 25 16.80 29.89 -46.47
C LEU A 25 16.24 30.87 -45.41
N ALA A 26 17.04 31.84 -44.97
CA ALA A 26 16.62 32.82 -43.97
C ALA A 26 15.52 33.75 -44.50
N ASP A 27 15.68 34.26 -45.72
CA ASP A 27 14.70 35.15 -46.35
C ASP A 27 13.42 34.41 -46.72
N ARG A 28 13.56 33.14 -47.10
CA ARG A 28 12.42 32.25 -47.31
C ARG A 28 11.60 32.05 -46.03
N GLN A 29 12.24 31.82 -44.89
CA GLN A 29 11.54 31.72 -43.60
C GLN A 29 10.85 33.03 -43.20
N ALA A 30 11.47 34.17 -43.48
CA ALA A 30 10.86 35.47 -43.25
C ALA A 30 9.63 35.69 -44.15
N ALA A 31 9.70 35.31 -45.43
CA ALA A 31 8.57 35.34 -46.34
C ALA A 31 7.43 34.38 -45.89
N GLU A 32 7.74 33.17 -45.42
CA GLU A 32 6.76 32.22 -44.87
C GLU A 32 6.03 32.80 -43.64
N ALA A 33 6.77 33.42 -42.72
CA ALA A 33 6.19 34.11 -41.58
C ALA A 33 5.29 35.27 -42.00
N LEU A 34 5.69 36.02 -43.03
CA LEU A 34 4.89 37.11 -43.59
C LEU A 34 3.62 36.62 -44.29
N ILE A 35 3.68 35.51 -45.03
CA ILE A 35 2.52 34.84 -45.64
C ILE A 35 1.51 34.42 -44.56
N ALA A 36 1.99 33.90 -43.44
CA ALA A 36 1.13 33.50 -42.33
C ALA A 36 0.47 34.70 -41.59
N ALA A 37 1.15 35.84 -41.56
CA ALA A 37 0.72 37.02 -40.80
C ALA A 37 -0.08 38.06 -41.62
N ASP A 38 0.18 38.19 -42.92
CA ASP A 38 -0.38 39.22 -43.79
C ASP A 38 -1.18 38.60 -44.97
N PRO A 39 -2.53 38.62 -44.90
CA PRO A 39 -3.38 38.11 -45.98
C PRO A 39 -3.17 38.80 -47.33
N GLY A 40 -2.77 40.08 -47.35
CA GLY A 40 -2.51 40.81 -48.58
C GLY A 40 -1.25 40.30 -49.27
N PHE A 41 -0.19 40.03 -48.51
CA PHE A 41 1.02 39.40 -49.06
C PHE A 41 0.75 37.96 -49.53
N ALA A 42 -0.03 37.19 -48.77
CA ALA A 42 -0.43 35.84 -49.17
C ALA A 42 -1.18 35.81 -50.52
N GLN A 43 -2.03 36.81 -50.78
CA GLN A 43 -2.71 36.94 -52.07
C GLN A 43 -1.75 37.23 -53.22
N ILE A 44 -0.73 38.09 -53.01
CA ILE A 44 0.30 38.37 -54.02
C ILE A 44 1.07 37.09 -54.35
N VAL A 45 1.47 36.32 -53.34
CA VAL A 45 2.15 35.02 -53.53
C VAL A 45 1.25 34.05 -54.30
N ALA A 46 -0.03 33.94 -53.95
CA ALA A 46 -0.98 33.08 -54.67
C ALA A 46 -1.16 33.48 -56.13
N GLN A 47 -1.16 34.78 -56.45
CA GLN A 47 -1.21 35.27 -57.83
C GLN A 47 0.03 34.87 -58.62
N TRP A 48 1.22 34.97 -58.02
CA TRP A 48 2.46 34.51 -58.65
C TRP A 48 2.48 33.00 -58.86
N GLN A 49 2.01 32.21 -57.89
CA GLN A 49 1.85 30.76 -58.05
C GLN A 49 0.92 30.44 -59.21
N ALA A 50 -0.25 31.06 -59.28
CA ALA A 50 -1.21 30.85 -60.37
C ALA A 50 -0.65 31.26 -61.74
N ARG A 51 0.15 32.33 -61.78
CA ARG A 51 0.80 32.81 -63.01
C ARG A 51 1.86 31.84 -63.52
N LEU A 52 2.58 31.17 -62.62
CA LEU A 52 3.69 30.27 -62.96
C LEU A 52 3.27 28.80 -63.08
N ALA A 53 2.14 28.40 -62.50
CA ALA A 53 1.64 27.03 -62.54
C ALA A 53 1.57 26.39 -63.94
N PRO A 54 1.19 27.11 -65.03
CA PRO A 54 1.18 26.51 -66.38
C PRO A 54 2.56 26.09 -66.89
N LEU A 55 3.67 26.57 -66.30
CA LEU A 55 5.01 26.10 -66.66
C LEU A 55 5.25 24.64 -66.25
N ASP A 56 4.48 24.12 -65.28
CA ASP A 56 4.57 22.74 -64.86
C ASP A 56 3.97 21.77 -65.91
N ASP A 57 3.08 22.26 -66.78
CA ASP A 57 2.40 21.45 -67.81
C ASP A 57 3.37 20.90 -68.88
N ASP A 58 4.53 21.53 -69.04
CA ASP A 58 5.57 21.11 -69.99
C ASP A 58 6.40 19.90 -69.48
N TYR A 59 6.23 19.49 -68.22
CA TYR A 59 6.97 18.38 -67.60
C TYR A 59 6.13 17.10 -67.55
N GLN A 60 6.75 15.96 -67.87
CA GLN A 60 6.11 14.66 -67.77
C GLN A 60 5.98 14.22 -66.31
N GLU A 61 4.80 13.70 -65.95
CA GLU A 61 4.58 13.08 -64.64
C GLU A 61 5.44 11.83 -64.46
N ILE A 62 6.18 11.76 -63.35
CA ILE A 62 7.00 10.59 -62.98
C ILE A 62 6.41 9.99 -61.71
N THR A 63 6.02 8.72 -61.76
CA THR A 63 5.50 8.01 -60.59
C THR A 63 6.59 7.87 -59.51
N PRO A 64 6.40 8.42 -58.30
CA PRO A 64 7.37 8.26 -57.22
C PRO A 64 7.40 6.81 -56.70
N PRO A 65 8.50 6.37 -56.07
CA PRO A 65 8.56 5.05 -55.45
C PRO A 65 7.44 4.87 -54.40
N LYS A 66 6.74 3.72 -54.43
CA LYS A 66 5.59 3.43 -53.55
C LYS A 66 5.84 3.64 -52.05
N ALA A 67 7.11 3.50 -51.62
CA ALA A 67 7.50 3.66 -50.23
C ALA A 67 7.55 5.12 -49.75
N VAL A 68 7.60 6.12 -50.64
CA VAL A 68 7.78 7.54 -50.26
C VAL A 68 6.58 8.03 -49.47
N LEU A 69 5.36 7.75 -49.92
CA LEU A 69 4.14 8.18 -49.26
C LEU A 69 4.06 7.63 -47.82
N GLY A 70 4.23 6.30 -47.66
CA GLY A 70 4.18 5.69 -46.32
C GLY A 70 5.27 6.18 -45.37
N LYS A 71 6.45 6.55 -45.88
CA LYS A 71 7.52 7.17 -45.07
C LYS A 71 7.15 8.60 -44.63
N LEU A 72 6.56 9.39 -45.52
CA LEU A 72 6.09 10.75 -45.21
C LEU A 72 4.96 10.71 -44.18
N GLU A 73 3.98 9.83 -44.36
CA GLU A 73 2.87 9.65 -43.43
C GLU A 73 3.37 9.25 -42.03
N ALA A 74 4.28 8.28 -41.95
CA ALA A 74 4.84 7.86 -40.66
C ALA A 74 5.63 8.98 -39.95
N ARG A 75 6.26 9.88 -40.70
CA ARG A 75 7.03 11.01 -40.15
C ARG A 75 6.14 12.17 -39.72
N LEU A 76 5.13 12.50 -40.50
CA LEU A 76 4.23 13.63 -40.26
C LEU A 76 3.13 13.26 -39.25
N PHE A 77 2.70 12.00 -39.23
CA PHE A 77 1.61 11.50 -38.42
C PHE A 77 2.05 10.26 -37.64
N PRO A 78 2.97 10.39 -36.67
CA PRO A 78 3.40 9.27 -35.86
C PRO A 78 2.20 8.67 -35.12
N ALA A 79 1.91 7.39 -35.36
CA ALA A 79 0.86 6.70 -34.63
C ALA A 79 1.22 6.65 -33.14
N PRO A 80 0.25 6.87 -32.24
CA PRO A 80 0.51 6.74 -30.81
C PRO A 80 1.00 5.32 -30.52
N THR A 81 2.10 5.22 -29.77
CA THR A 81 2.66 3.93 -29.34
C THR A 81 1.59 3.19 -28.55
N ARG A 82 0.96 2.19 -29.18
CA ARG A 82 0.04 1.30 -28.48
C ARG A 82 0.86 0.50 -27.48
N ILE A 83 0.68 0.81 -26.19
CA ILE A 83 1.22 -0.01 -25.10
C ILE A 83 0.61 -1.39 -25.28
N ARG A 84 1.41 -2.35 -25.76
CA ARG A 84 1.00 -3.74 -25.89
C ARG A 84 0.81 -4.29 -24.49
N ARG A 85 -0.44 -4.32 -24.04
CA ARG A 85 -0.81 -4.93 -22.76
C ARG A 85 -0.49 -6.41 -22.83
N ASN A 86 0.58 -6.81 -22.16
CA ASN A 86 1.01 -8.19 -22.07
C ASN A 86 0.05 -8.93 -21.13
N TRP A 87 -1.01 -9.50 -21.68
CA TRP A 87 -2.04 -10.25 -20.96
C TRP A 87 -1.47 -11.39 -20.09
N LEU A 88 -0.32 -11.96 -20.49
CA LEU A 88 0.45 -12.91 -19.67
C LEU A 88 0.96 -12.28 -18.37
N ALA A 89 1.43 -11.03 -18.38
CA ALA A 89 1.84 -10.32 -17.16
C ALA A 89 0.65 -10.05 -16.22
N ALA A 90 -0.54 -9.85 -16.77
CA ALA A 90 -1.77 -9.72 -15.97
C ALA A 90 -2.18 -11.05 -15.32
N LEU A 91 -1.98 -12.19 -15.99
CA LEU A 91 -2.22 -13.52 -15.42
C LEU A 91 -1.26 -13.85 -14.27
N PHE A 92 0.04 -13.60 -14.44
CA PHE A 92 1.02 -13.82 -13.36
C PHE A 92 0.86 -12.84 -12.19
N GLY A 93 0.47 -11.59 -12.45
CA GLY A 93 0.15 -10.61 -11.41
C GLY A 93 -1.06 -11.02 -10.56
N GLY A 94 -2.10 -11.59 -11.18
CA GLY A 94 -3.29 -12.06 -10.48
C GLY A 94 -3.01 -13.25 -9.55
N LEU A 95 -2.18 -14.21 -9.97
CA LEU A 95 -1.87 -15.39 -9.18
C LEU A 95 -1.02 -15.06 -7.94
N ALA A 96 -0.05 -14.16 -8.07
CA ALA A 96 0.77 -13.71 -6.94
C ALA A 96 -0.06 -12.98 -5.87
N MET A 97 -1.01 -12.14 -6.29
CA MET A 97 -1.91 -11.42 -5.39
C MET A 97 -2.82 -12.38 -4.60
N ALA A 98 -3.41 -13.37 -5.28
CA ALA A 98 -4.25 -14.37 -4.64
C ALA A 98 -3.47 -15.22 -3.62
N ALA A 99 -2.23 -15.60 -3.94
CA ALA A 99 -1.36 -16.33 -3.02
C ALA A 99 -1.00 -15.48 -1.78
N ALA A 100 -0.71 -14.19 -1.96
CA ALA A 100 -0.40 -13.29 -0.85
C ALA A 100 -1.61 -13.07 0.07
N ILE A 101 -2.82 -12.91 -0.49
CA ILE A 101 -4.06 -12.81 0.30
C ILE A 101 -4.34 -14.12 1.03
N PHE A 102 -4.18 -15.27 0.36
CA PHE A 102 -4.37 -16.58 0.98
C PHE A 102 -3.42 -16.81 2.15
N LEU A 103 -2.13 -16.48 1.98
CA LEU A 103 -1.14 -16.52 3.05
C LEU A 103 -1.50 -15.53 4.18
N ALA A 104 -1.93 -14.31 3.86
CA ALA A 104 -2.35 -13.36 4.87
C ALA A 104 -3.55 -13.88 5.67
N VAL A 105 -4.56 -14.47 5.03
CA VAL A 105 -5.72 -15.06 5.73
C VAL A 105 -5.30 -16.21 6.67
N ILE A 106 -4.33 -17.04 6.27
CA ILE A 106 -3.85 -18.15 7.10
C ILE A 106 -2.99 -17.66 8.28
N TYR A 107 -2.07 -16.74 8.03
CA TYR A 107 -1.01 -16.42 8.99
C TYR A 107 -1.28 -15.17 9.84
N LEU A 108 -2.16 -14.26 9.40
CA LEU A 108 -2.52 -13.08 10.18
C LEU A 108 -3.06 -13.45 11.59
N PRO A 109 -4.02 -14.37 11.78
CA PRO A 109 -4.54 -14.69 13.12
C PRO A 109 -3.48 -15.23 14.09
N VAL A 110 -2.43 -15.90 13.60
CA VAL A 110 -1.31 -16.35 14.43
C VAL A 110 -0.44 -15.17 14.89
N LEU A 111 -0.27 -14.15 14.05
CA LEU A 111 0.56 -12.98 14.35
C LEU A 111 -0.12 -11.97 15.30
N ILE A 112 -1.46 -11.92 15.29
CA ILE A 112 -2.27 -11.04 16.16
C ILE A 112 -2.99 -11.81 17.27
N ALA A 113 -2.67 -13.09 17.48
CA ALA A 113 -3.16 -13.84 18.63
C ALA A 113 -2.76 -13.09 19.92
N PRO A 114 -3.71 -12.81 20.84
CA PRO A 114 -3.38 -12.23 22.14
C PRO A 114 -2.34 -13.13 22.80
N GLY A 115 -1.19 -12.56 23.18
CA GLY A 115 -0.15 -13.33 23.86
C GLY A 115 -0.67 -13.87 25.18
N ASP A 116 -0.44 -15.16 25.43
CA ASP A 116 -0.75 -15.76 26.72
C ASP A 116 -0.02 -15.00 27.84
N ILE A 117 -0.77 -14.52 28.82
CA ILE A 117 -0.16 -13.89 30.00
C ILE A 117 0.36 -15.02 30.88
N VAL A 118 1.68 -15.20 30.93
CA VAL A 118 2.35 -16.17 31.80
C VAL A 118 2.92 -15.44 33.01
N ALA A 119 2.33 -15.66 34.19
CA ALA A 119 2.86 -15.19 35.45
C ALA A 119 3.46 -16.37 36.23
N THR A 120 4.71 -16.24 36.67
CA THR A 120 5.32 -17.16 37.65
C THR A 120 5.41 -16.43 38.97
N LEU A 121 4.66 -16.91 39.97
CA LEU A 121 4.58 -16.28 41.27
C LEU A 121 5.28 -17.17 42.29
N THR A 122 6.19 -16.61 43.10
CA THR A 122 6.92 -17.34 44.14
C THR A 122 6.54 -16.80 45.51
N GLY A 123 6.17 -17.67 46.44
CA GLY A 123 5.78 -17.25 47.78
C GLY A 123 6.96 -16.84 48.66
N GLU A 124 6.79 -15.78 49.47
CA GLU A 124 7.85 -15.27 50.34
C GLU A 124 8.14 -16.19 51.54
N ASN A 125 7.14 -16.95 52.01
CA ASN A 125 7.22 -17.74 53.25
C ASN A 125 7.18 -19.26 53.05
N GLN A 126 6.94 -19.73 51.82
CA GLN A 126 7.03 -21.13 51.41
C GLN A 126 7.47 -21.17 49.94
N PRO A 127 8.29 -22.14 49.52
CA PRO A 127 8.74 -22.27 48.13
C PRO A 127 7.62 -22.81 47.23
N LEU A 128 6.49 -22.11 47.17
CA LEU A 128 5.37 -22.40 46.28
C LEU A 128 5.54 -21.56 45.03
N THR A 129 5.62 -22.22 43.87
CA THR A 129 5.65 -21.57 42.56
C THR A 129 4.40 -21.93 41.79
N VAL A 130 3.71 -20.90 41.29
CA VAL A 130 2.47 -21.05 40.53
C VAL A 130 2.64 -20.41 39.17
N THR A 131 2.24 -21.13 38.13
CA THR A 131 2.21 -20.64 36.75
C THR A 131 0.75 -20.47 36.33
N ALA A 132 0.37 -19.23 36.04
CA ALA A 132 -0.94 -18.88 35.49
C ALA A 132 -0.80 -18.49 34.02
N THR A 133 -1.66 -19.03 33.17
CA THR A 133 -1.74 -18.78 31.72
C THR A 133 -3.16 -18.33 31.39
N TYR A 134 -3.33 -17.13 30.84
CA TYR A 134 -4.64 -16.63 30.40
C TYR A 134 -4.71 -16.54 28.87
N ALA A 135 -5.60 -17.33 28.28
CA ALA A 135 -5.93 -17.29 26.86
C ALA A 135 -7.08 -16.31 26.63
N GLY A 136 -6.75 -15.08 26.20
CA GLY A 136 -7.71 -13.98 26.08
C GLY A 136 -8.78 -14.17 25.00
N ASP A 137 -8.57 -15.07 24.05
CA ASP A 137 -9.52 -15.43 22.99
C ASP A 137 -10.70 -16.26 23.50
N SER A 138 -10.44 -17.12 24.47
CA SER A 138 -11.37 -18.11 25.04
C SER A 138 -11.80 -17.77 26.47
N GLY A 139 -11.19 -16.75 27.08
CA GLY A 139 -11.44 -16.40 28.48
C GLY A 139 -10.93 -17.48 29.46
N ARG A 140 -10.03 -18.36 29.02
CA ARG A 140 -9.60 -19.51 29.82
C ARG A 140 -8.35 -19.18 30.61
N LEU A 141 -8.47 -19.18 31.94
CA LEU A 141 -7.34 -19.10 32.87
C LEU A 141 -6.96 -20.52 33.31
N THR A 142 -5.73 -20.93 33.01
CA THR A 142 -5.14 -22.20 33.45
C THR A 142 -4.07 -21.92 34.49
N VAL A 143 -4.21 -22.49 35.69
CA VAL A 143 -3.26 -22.28 36.79
C VAL A 143 -2.72 -23.61 37.26
N THR A 144 -1.40 -23.71 37.37
CA THR A 144 -0.69 -24.92 37.78
C THR A 144 0.30 -24.62 38.89
N ARG A 145 0.41 -25.52 39.87
CA ARG A 145 1.51 -25.51 40.84
C ARG A 145 2.75 -26.10 40.15
N SER A 146 3.66 -25.24 39.71
CA SER A 146 4.86 -25.64 38.96
C SER A 146 6.01 -26.09 39.86
N ALA A 147 6.08 -25.60 41.10
CA ALA A 147 7.00 -26.10 42.13
C ALA A 147 6.45 -25.89 43.55
N GLY A 148 7.04 -26.58 44.51
CA GLY A 148 6.68 -26.50 45.93
C GLY A 148 5.91 -27.70 46.45
N PRO A 149 5.78 -27.82 47.79
CA PRO A 149 5.11 -28.94 48.42
C PRO A 149 3.60 -28.91 48.13
N ALA A 150 2.94 -30.06 48.28
CA ALA A 150 1.50 -30.08 48.46
C ALA A 150 1.11 -29.35 49.76
N ALA A 151 -0.13 -28.87 49.83
CA ALA A 151 -0.65 -28.30 51.07
C ALA A 151 -0.53 -29.33 52.22
N ALA A 152 -0.24 -28.84 53.43
CA ALA A 152 -0.10 -29.69 54.61
C ALA A 152 -1.40 -30.49 54.89
N THR A 153 -1.29 -31.61 55.59
CA THR A 153 -2.44 -32.45 55.93
C THR A 153 -3.57 -31.64 56.57
N GLY A 154 -4.78 -31.73 56.00
CA GLY A 154 -5.96 -30.98 56.46
C GLY A 154 -6.03 -29.54 55.94
N LYS A 155 -5.20 -29.17 54.96
CA LYS A 155 -5.20 -27.88 54.27
C LYS A 155 -5.27 -28.06 52.76
N ASP A 156 -5.74 -27.04 52.06
CA ASP A 156 -5.73 -26.94 50.60
C ASP A 156 -5.19 -25.55 50.19
N TYR A 157 -4.62 -25.45 48.99
CA TYR A 157 -4.36 -24.15 48.38
C TYR A 157 -5.61 -23.70 47.61
N GLU A 158 -5.93 -22.41 47.70
CA GLU A 158 -7.07 -21.83 46.97
C GLU A 158 -6.62 -20.62 46.16
N LEU A 159 -7.06 -20.57 44.91
CA LEU A 159 -6.78 -19.47 43.99
C LEU A 159 -7.89 -18.42 44.06
N TRP A 160 -7.48 -17.16 44.08
CA TRP A 160 -8.35 -16.00 44.12
C TRP A 160 -8.02 -15.04 42.98
N ILE A 161 -9.05 -14.44 42.41
CA ILE A 161 -8.93 -13.25 41.55
C ILE A 161 -9.47 -12.04 42.31
N ILE A 162 -8.70 -10.95 42.27
CA ILE A 162 -9.00 -9.71 42.99
C ILE A 162 -8.90 -8.55 41.99
N PRO A 163 -10.00 -8.20 41.31
CA PRO A 163 -10.03 -7.02 40.45
C PRO A 163 -9.73 -5.75 41.26
N GLU A 164 -9.18 -4.72 40.61
CA GLU A 164 -8.84 -3.46 41.28
C GLU A 164 -10.08 -2.85 41.96
N GLY A 165 -9.99 -2.61 43.28
CA GLY A 165 -11.06 -2.04 44.09
C GLY A 165 -12.25 -2.98 44.37
N GLN A 166 -12.18 -4.26 44.01
CA GLN A 166 -13.25 -5.24 44.23
C GLN A 166 -12.86 -6.29 45.28
N THR A 167 -13.84 -7.06 45.75
CA THR A 167 -13.62 -8.17 46.68
C THR A 167 -13.01 -9.38 45.98
N ALA A 168 -12.24 -10.18 46.73
CA ALA A 168 -11.67 -11.41 46.22
C ALA A 168 -12.76 -12.43 45.83
N ILE A 169 -12.57 -13.08 44.68
CA ILE A 169 -13.45 -14.12 44.17
C ILE A 169 -12.64 -15.42 44.08
N SER A 170 -13.14 -16.49 44.70
CA SER A 170 -12.49 -17.81 44.60
C SER A 170 -12.67 -18.37 43.19
N LEU A 171 -11.56 -18.85 42.64
CA LEU A 171 -11.51 -19.57 41.37
C LEU A 171 -11.39 -21.09 41.58
N GLY A 172 -11.19 -21.54 42.83
CA GLY A 172 -11.14 -22.94 43.22
C GLY A 172 -9.79 -23.40 43.76
N LEU A 173 -9.72 -24.69 44.05
CA LEU A 173 -8.59 -25.30 44.75
C LEU A 173 -7.45 -25.65 43.81
N LEU A 174 -6.23 -25.28 44.19
CA LEU A 174 -5.00 -25.58 43.46
C LEU A 174 -4.34 -26.85 44.02
N ARG A 175 -4.53 -27.98 43.33
CA ARG A 175 -3.98 -29.29 43.69
C ARG A 175 -2.88 -29.71 42.72
N ASP A 176 -2.74 -31.01 42.46
CA ASP A 176 -1.74 -31.54 41.52
C ASP A 176 -2.14 -31.36 40.06
N GLN A 177 -3.45 -31.27 39.78
CA GLN A 177 -3.98 -31.00 38.45
C GLN A 177 -4.10 -29.50 38.22
N ALA A 178 -4.05 -29.10 36.95
CA ALA A 178 -4.32 -27.73 36.55
C ALA A 178 -5.73 -27.30 36.96
N LEU A 179 -5.84 -26.15 37.61
CA LEU A 179 -7.11 -25.48 37.81
C LEU A 179 -7.43 -24.70 36.53
N VAL A 180 -8.60 -24.96 35.95
CA VAL A 180 -9.09 -24.25 34.76
C VAL A 180 -10.33 -23.46 35.17
N ALA A 181 -10.26 -22.14 35.06
CA ALA A 181 -11.36 -21.23 35.31
C ALA A 181 -11.70 -20.46 34.02
N GLU A 182 -12.99 -20.30 33.76
CA GLU A 182 -13.47 -19.41 32.69
C GLU A 182 -13.76 -18.04 33.31
N ILE A 183 -13.02 -17.03 32.87
CA ILE A 183 -13.13 -15.65 33.34
C ILE A 183 -13.35 -14.71 32.14
N SER A 184 -14.27 -13.76 32.29
CA SER A 184 -14.67 -12.88 31.20
C SER A 184 -13.54 -11.98 30.70
N ALA A 185 -12.67 -11.53 31.60
CA ALA A 185 -11.51 -10.69 31.29
C ALA A 185 -10.49 -10.77 32.43
N LEU A 186 -9.21 -10.54 32.11
CA LEU A 186 -8.14 -10.36 33.09
C LEU A 186 -7.46 -9.00 32.85
N PRO A 187 -8.11 -7.88 33.21
CA PRO A 187 -7.57 -6.56 32.93
C PRO A 187 -6.29 -6.28 33.74
N PRO A 188 -5.37 -5.45 33.21
CA PRO A 188 -4.22 -4.95 33.97
C PRO A 188 -4.63 -4.37 35.33
N GLY A 189 -3.81 -4.59 36.35
CA GLY A 189 -4.11 -4.16 37.73
C GLY A 189 -4.89 -5.19 38.56
N THR A 190 -5.42 -6.25 37.94
CA THR A 190 -6.02 -7.38 38.67
C THR A 190 -4.95 -8.14 39.45
N THR A 191 -5.23 -8.53 40.69
CA THR A 191 -4.33 -9.38 41.49
C THR A 191 -4.79 -10.84 41.46
N LEU A 192 -3.88 -11.76 41.17
CA LEU A 192 -4.06 -13.19 41.44
C LEU A 192 -3.37 -13.53 42.76
N ALA A 193 -4.06 -14.25 43.63
CA ALA A 193 -3.53 -14.65 44.94
C ALA A 193 -3.80 -16.12 45.25
N VAL A 194 -2.90 -16.75 46.00
CA VAL A 194 -3.07 -18.11 46.52
C VAL A 194 -2.96 -18.08 48.04
N THR A 195 -3.95 -18.65 48.71
CA THR A 195 -3.99 -18.76 50.18
C THR A 195 -3.89 -20.22 50.64
N LEU A 196 -3.51 -20.43 51.90
CA LEU A 196 -3.53 -21.75 52.55
C LEU A 196 -4.77 -21.90 53.42
N GLU A 197 -5.78 -22.58 52.91
CA GLU A 197 -7.09 -22.71 53.54
C GLU A 197 -7.27 -24.07 54.24
N PRO A 198 -8.28 -24.24 55.10
CA PRO A 198 -8.71 -25.57 55.56
C PRO A 198 -8.98 -26.53 54.40
N ALA A 199 -8.96 -27.85 54.67
CA ALA A 199 -9.33 -28.84 53.69
C ALA A 199 -10.71 -28.53 53.08
N GLY A 200 -10.79 -28.49 51.75
CA GLY A 200 -11.97 -28.07 51.01
C GLY A 200 -12.07 -26.58 50.69
N GLY A 201 -11.12 -25.75 51.13
CA GLY A 201 -11.07 -24.31 50.87
C GLY A 201 -11.61 -23.44 51.99
N ALA A 202 -11.72 -22.15 51.68
CA ALA A 202 -12.19 -21.09 52.55
C ALA A 202 -13.69 -21.27 52.89
N PRO A 203 -14.03 -21.46 54.17
CA PRO A 203 -15.43 -21.52 54.59
C PRO A 203 -16.16 -20.22 54.25
N GLY A 204 -17.31 -20.33 53.58
CA GLY A 204 -18.13 -19.17 53.22
C GLY A 204 -17.57 -18.31 52.07
N GLY A 205 -16.53 -18.77 51.36
CA GLY A 205 -15.99 -18.08 50.18
C GLY A 205 -15.19 -16.82 50.51
N VAL A 206 -14.71 -16.70 51.75
CA VAL A 206 -13.86 -15.59 52.21
C VAL A 206 -12.54 -16.17 52.68
N ALA A 207 -11.43 -15.73 52.08
CA ALA A 207 -10.09 -16.19 52.45
C ALA A 207 -9.85 -16.13 53.97
N THR A 208 -9.47 -17.26 54.57
CA THR A 208 -9.20 -17.37 56.02
C THR A 208 -7.73 -17.63 56.32
N GLY A 209 -6.98 -18.10 55.31
CA GLY A 209 -5.58 -18.45 55.40
C GLY A 209 -4.62 -17.30 55.12
N PRO A 210 -3.32 -17.49 55.43
CA PRO A 210 -2.29 -16.57 54.96
C PRO A 210 -2.19 -16.60 53.44
N ILE A 211 -1.95 -15.43 52.85
CA ILE A 211 -1.57 -15.31 51.44
C ILE A 211 -0.15 -15.85 51.31
N LEU A 212 0.01 -16.88 50.47
CA LEU A 212 1.31 -17.46 50.18
C LEU A 212 1.94 -16.80 48.96
N VAL A 213 1.11 -16.43 47.99
CA VAL A 213 1.53 -15.98 46.67
C VAL A 213 0.56 -14.89 46.22
N ALA A 214 1.06 -13.76 45.74
CA ALA A 214 0.24 -12.73 45.13
C ALA A 214 1.01 -12.01 44.01
N ALA A 215 0.36 -11.73 42.90
CA ALA A 215 0.93 -10.89 41.84
C ALA A 215 -0.15 -10.08 41.15
N VAL A 216 0.22 -8.84 40.81
CA VAL A 216 -0.59 -7.92 40.02
C VAL A 216 -0.30 -8.17 38.54
N ILE A 217 -1.35 -8.32 37.73
CA ILE A 217 -1.25 -8.41 36.29
C ILE A 217 -0.72 -7.07 35.75
N GLY A 218 0.39 -7.14 35.04
CA GLY A 218 1.07 -5.97 34.46
C GLY A 218 0.22 -5.22 33.44
N LYS A 219 0.60 -3.96 33.18
CA LYS A 219 0.06 -3.13 32.10
C LYS A 219 0.58 -3.54 30.74
#